data_AF-A0A7C7EI86-F1
#
_entry.id   AF-A0A7C7EI86-F1
#
_cell.length_a   1.000
_cell.length_b   1.000
_cell.length_c   1.000
_cell.angle_alpha   90.00
_cell.angle_beta   90.00
_cell.angle_gamma   90.00
#
_symmetry.space_group_name_H-M   'P 1'
#
loop_
_entity.id
_entity.type
_entity.pdbx_description
1 polymer ?
#
loop_
_entity_poly.entity_id
_entity_poly.type
_entity_poly.pdbx_seq_one_letter_code
_entity_poly.pdbx_strand_id
1 'polypeptide(L)' 'MMETVLENFVVDEKTIRNLQARLNTMIIEYGSDNLLNPEIIKFSQLLDSFIAAYLANTSNCGDI' A
#
# COMPACT_ATOMS: atom_id res chain seq x y z
N MET A 1 -24.88 6.53 7.76
CA MET A 1 -24.54 5.36 6.91
C MET A 1 -23.27 5.73 6.13
N MET A 2 -22.12 5.51 6.74
CA MET A 2 -20.80 5.71 6.14
C MET A 2 -20.00 4.41 6.29
N GLU A 3 -20.68 3.29 6.04
CA GLU A 3 -20.10 1.94 6.19
C GLU A 3 -20.07 1.20 4.85
N THR A 4 -20.82 1.64 3.83
CA THR A 4 -20.97 0.90 2.56
C THR A 4 -19.99 1.30 1.45
N VAL A 5 -19.21 2.38 1.61
CA VAL A 5 -18.28 2.84 0.56
C VAL A 5 -16.93 2.09 0.61
N LEU A 6 -16.60 1.47 1.74
CA LEU A 6 -15.34 0.73 1.93
C LEU A 6 -15.43 -0.76 1.58
N GLU A 7 -16.62 -1.36 1.55
CA GLU A 7 -16.80 -2.80 1.31
C GLU A 7 -16.38 -3.25 -0.10
N ASN A 8 -16.27 -2.31 -1.05
CA ASN A 8 -15.89 -2.60 -2.44
C ASN A 8 -14.60 -1.90 -2.88
N PHE A 9 -13.80 -1.38 -1.95
CA PHE A 9 -12.48 -0.87 -2.30
C PHE A 9 -11.53 -2.06 -2.55
N VAL A 10 -11.62 -2.63 -3.75
CA VAL A 10 -10.67 -3.61 -4.23
C VAL A 10 -9.38 -2.87 -4.53
N VAL A 11 -8.43 -2.96 -3.61
CA VAL A 11 -7.03 -2.64 -3.92
C VAL A 11 -6.63 -3.55 -5.06
N ASP A 12 -6.28 -3.01 -6.22
CA ASP A 12 -5.76 -3.79 -7.34
C ASP A 12 -4.22 -3.80 -7.32
N GLU A 13 -3.63 -4.77 -8.03
CA GLU A 13 -2.18 -4.90 -8.12
C GLU A 13 -1.50 -3.64 -8.71
N LYS A 14 -2.19 -2.94 -9.63
CA LYS A 14 -1.70 -1.72 -10.25
C LYS A 14 -1.54 -0.60 -9.23
N THR A 15 -2.45 -0.50 -8.28
CA THR A 15 -2.42 0.46 -7.17
C THR A 15 -1.22 0.20 -6.28
N ILE A 16 -0.97 -1.06 -5.91
CA ILE A 16 0.22 -1.44 -5.14
C ILE A 16 1.51 -1.07 -5.89
N ARG A 17 1.60 -1.40 -7.18
CA ARG A 17 2.79 -1.06 -8.00
C ARG A 17 3.02 0.44 -8.10
N ASN A 18 1.97 1.24 -8.22
CA ASN A 18 2.08 2.70 -8.22
C ASN A 18 2.58 3.24 -6.87
N LEU A 19 2.07 2.70 -5.76
CA LEU A 19 2.51 3.07 -4.42
C LEU A 19 3.98 2.66 -4.18
N GLN A 20 4.39 1.46 -4.62
CA GLN A 20 5.79 1.02 -4.58
C GLN A 20 6.71 1.96 -5.37
N ALA A 21 6.30 2.34 -6.59
CA ALA A 21 7.06 3.29 -7.39
C ALA A 21 7.21 4.65 -6.68
N ARG A 22 6.14 5.14 -6.02
CA ARG A 22 6.20 6.37 -5.25
C ARG A 22 7.13 6.28 -4.04
N LEU A 23 7.11 5.17 -3.30
CA LEU A 23 8.04 4.94 -2.20
C LEU A 23 9.50 4.98 -2.69
N ASN A 24 9.79 4.32 -3.81
CA ASN A 24 11.13 4.36 -4.42
C ASN A 24 11.55 5.77 -4.81
N THR A 25 10.63 6.56 -5.40
CA THR A 25 10.90 7.98 -5.69
C THR A 25 11.20 8.77 -4.43
N MET A 26 10.44 8.57 -3.34
CA MET A 26 10.71 9.24 -2.07
C MET A 26 12.10 8.87 -1.54
N ILE A 27 12.48 7.59 -1.53
CA ILE A 27 13.81 7.14 -1.09
C ILE A 27 14.93 7.84 -1.88
N ILE A 28 14.73 8.04 -3.19
CA ILE A 28 15.68 8.77 -4.04
C ILE A 28 15.70 10.27 -3.69
N GLU A 29 14.54 10.90 -3.51
CA GLU A 29 14.39 12.33 -3.20
C GLU A 29 15.01 12.72 -1.86
N TYR A 30 14.78 11.92 -0.80
CA TYR A 30 15.36 12.17 0.52
C TYR A 30 16.81 11.70 0.64
N GLY A 31 17.28 10.88 -0.30
CA GLY A 31 18.55 10.17 -0.26
C GLY A 31 18.45 8.88 0.55
N SER A 32 19.12 7.84 0.06
CA SER A 32 19.14 6.50 0.66
C SER A 32 19.74 6.45 2.07
N ASP A 33 20.38 7.51 2.52
CA ASP A 33 20.90 7.64 3.89
C ASP A 33 19.82 8.14 4.88
N ASN A 34 18.68 8.62 4.36
CA ASN A 34 17.55 9.15 5.13
C ASN A 34 16.34 8.20 5.13
N LEU A 35 16.56 6.88 5.03
CA LEU A 35 15.47 5.89 5.11
C LEU A 35 14.64 5.98 6.41
N LEU A 36 15.24 6.52 7.47
CA LEU A 36 14.58 6.77 8.76
C LEU A 36 13.77 8.08 8.77
N ASN A 37 13.64 8.76 7.63
CA ASN A 37 12.78 9.93 7.53
C ASN A 37 11.34 9.53 7.92
N PRO A 38 10.70 10.26 8.86
CA PRO A 38 9.34 9.93 9.32
C PRO A 38 8.30 9.84 8.21
N GLU A 39 8.46 10.58 7.10
CA GLU A 39 7.55 10.55 5.96
C GLU A 39 7.71 9.26 5.15
N ILE A 40 8.95 8.77 4.97
CA ILE A 40 9.22 7.48 4.33
C ILE A 40 8.64 6.34 5.17
N ILE A 41 8.84 6.38 6.50
CA ILE A 41 8.32 5.36 7.43
C ILE A 41 6.79 5.33 7.39
N LYS A 42 6.13 6.48 7.45
CA LYS A 42 4.65 6.54 7.39
C LYS A 42 4.14 6.03 6.05
N PHE A 43 4.81 6.38 4.95
CA PHE A 43 4.41 5.93 3.63
C PHE A 43 4.62 4.43 3.44
N SER A 44 5.72 3.86 3.97
CA SER A 44 5.95 2.42 3.92
C SER A 44 4.90 1.64 4.71
N GLN A 45 4.54 2.11 5.91
CA GLN A 45 3.47 1.51 6.73
C GLN A 45 2.10 1.56 6.03
N LEU A 46 1.83 2.65 5.31
CA LEU A 46 0.63 2.75 4.47
C LEU A 46 0.65 1.69 3.36
N LEU A 47 1.76 1.59 2.61
CA LEU A 47 1.92 0.59 1.56
C LEU A 47 1.75 -0.84 2.09
N ASP A 48 2.31 -1.16 3.26
CA ASP A 48 2.14 -2.46 3.91
C ASP A 48 0.66 -2.78 4.17
N SER A 49 -0.12 -1.78 4.60
CA SER A 49 -1.56 -1.93 4.83
C SER A 49 -2.34 -2.22 3.53
N PHE A 50 -1.96 -1.57 2.43
CA PHE A 50 -2.54 -1.82 1.11
C PHE A 50 -2.19 -3.21 0.57
N ILE A 51 -0.95 -3.67 0.77
CA ILE A 51 -0.52 -5.02 0.40
C ILE A 51 -1.28 -6.06 1.21
N ALA A 52 -1.42 -5.87 2.52
CA ALA A 52 -2.19 -6.77 3.38
C ALA A 52 -3.66 -6.87 2.95
N ALA A 53 -4.30 -5.74 2.62
CA ALA A 53 -5.67 -5.71 2.12
C ALA A 53 -5.82 -6.42 0.76
N TYR A 54 -4.87 -6.22 -0.16
CA TYR A 54 -4.85 -6.94 -1.44
C TYR A 54 -4.72 -8.45 -1.24
N LEU A 55 -3.78 -8.87 -0.39
CA LEU A 55 -3.57 -10.29 -0.10
C LEU A 55 -4.82 -10.91 0.51
N ALA A 56 -5.45 -10.27 1.50
CA ALA A 56 -6.70 -10.73 2.09
C ALA A 56 -7.83 -10.89 1.06
N ASN A 57 -7.95 -9.95 0.12
CA ASN A 57 -8.92 -10.04 -0.98
C ASN A 57 -8.61 -11.17 -1.97
N THR A 58 -7.32 -11.43 -2.27
CA THR A 58 -6.93 -12.54 -3.15
C THR A 58 -7.02 -13.91 -2.48
N SER A 59 -6.80 -14.00 -1.17
CA SER A 59 -6.92 -15.24 -0.39
C SER A 59 -8.38 -15.68 -0.21
N ASN A 60 -9.33 -14.75 -0.23
CA ASN A 60 -10.77 -15.06 -0.27
C ASN A 60 -11.26 -15.65 -1.62
N CYS A 61 -10.38 -15.79 -2.62
CA CYS A 61 -10.68 -16.39 -3.93
C CYS A 61 -10.16 -17.86 -4.03
N GLY A 62 -9.88 -18.50 -2.90
CA GLY A 62 -9.29 -19.85 -2.83
C GLY A 62 -10.17 -20.96 -2.24
N ASP A 63 -11.35 -20.64 -1.70
CA ASP A 63 -12.29 -21.61 -1.12
C ASP A 63 -13.63 -21.58 -1.88
N ILE A 64 -13.66 -22.11 -3.11
CA ILE A 64 -14.89 -22.60 -3.78
C ILE A 64 -14.55 -23.91 -4.52
#